data_AF-A0A382SE90-F1
#
_entry.id   AF-A0A382SE90-F1
#
_cell.length_a   1.000
_cell.length_b   1.000
_cell.length_c   1.000
_cell.angle_alpha   90.00
_cell.angle_beta   90.00
_cell.angle_gamma   90.00
#
_symmetry.space_group_name_H-M   'P 1'
#
loop_
_entity.id
_entity.type
_entity.pdbx_description
1 polymer ?
#
loop_
_entity_poly.entity_id
_entity_poly.type
_entity_poly.pdbx_seq_one_letter_code
_entity_poly.pdbx_strand_id
1 'polypeptide(L)' 'MEKKMYKQVIMSASGFLFAIGVTLSPAMAGEAEVLHWWTSGGEAKALQVLKNDFAKKGGTWKDMPVAGGG' A
#
# COMPACT_ATOMS: atom_id res chain seq x y z
N MET A 1 19.72 -39.18 -22.92
CA MET A 1 19.47 -38.38 -21.69
C MET A 1 18.91 -39.30 -20.62
N GLU A 2 19.63 -39.52 -19.52
CA GLU A 2 19.22 -40.46 -18.47
C GLU A 2 18.05 -39.94 -17.62
N LYS A 3 17.12 -40.82 -17.23
CA LYS A 3 15.92 -40.50 -16.43
C LYS A 3 16.23 -39.77 -15.11
N LYS A 4 17.45 -39.95 -14.58
CA LYS A 4 17.98 -39.29 -13.37
C LYS A 4 18.14 -37.77 -13.57
N MET A 5 18.52 -37.34 -14.77
CA MET A 5 18.69 -35.93 -15.14
C MET A 5 17.35 -35.19 -15.24
N TYR A 6 16.31 -35.87 -15.73
CA TYR A 6 14.95 -35.30 -15.85
C TYR A 6 14.33 -34.97 -14.49
N LYS A 7 14.51 -35.85 -13.49
CA LYS A 7 14.07 -35.60 -12.10
C LYS A 7 14.82 -34.45 -11.45
N GLN A 8 16.13 -34.37 -11.66
CA GLN A 8 16.96 -33.27 -11.14
C GLN A 8 16.53 -31.92 -11.73
N VAL A 9 16.35 -31.85 -13.05
CA VAL A 9 15.88 -30.61 -13.73
C VAL A 9 14.49 -30.18 -13.26
N ILE A 10 13.55 -31.12 -13.09
CA ILE A 10 12.21 -30.82 -12.56
C ILE A 10 12.27 -30.34 -11.10
N MET A 11 13.07 -30.98 -10.25
CA MET A 11 13.23 -30.56 -8.85
C MET A 11 13.90 -29.19 -8.72
N SER A 12 14.90 -28.88 -9.55
CA SER A 12 15.56 -27.56 -9.57
C SER A 12 14.64 -26.46 -10.09
N ALA A 13 13.81 -26.72 -11.11
CA ALA A 13 12.86 -25.75 -11.65
C ALA A 13 11.77 -25.38 -10.63
N SER A 14 11.29 -26.35 -9.85
CA SER A 14 10.31 -26.12 -8.76
C SER A 14 10.90 -25.27 -7.62
N GLY A 15 12.16 -25.51 -7.25
CA GLY A 15 12.85 -24.71 -6.23
C GLY A 15 13.09 -23.26 -6.67
N PHE A 16 13.36 -23.04 -7.95
CA PHE A 16 13.57 -21.71 -8.52
C PHE A 16 12.28 -20.87 -8.56
N LEU A 17 11.14 -21.49 -8.89
CA LEU A 17 9.82 -20.82 -8.84
C LEU A 17 9.39 -20.43 -7.43
N PHE A 18 9.75 -21.24 -6.42
CA PHE A 18 9.46 -20.92 -5.02
C PHE A 18 10.30 -19.74 -4.50
N ALA A 19 11.56 -19.62 -4.94
CA ALA A 19 12.45 -18.53 -4.54
C ALA A 19 12.01 -17.15 -5.07
N ILE A 20 11.35 -17.09 -6.23
CA ILE A 20 10.84 -15.84 -6.82
C ILE A 20 9.58 -15.32 -6.10
N GLY A 21 8.75 -16.20 -5.54
CA GLY A 21 7.49 -15.81 -4.91
C GLY A 21 7.62 -15.08 -3.57
N VAL A 22 8.76 -15.19 -2.89
CA VAL A 22 8.94 -14.69 -1.50
C VAL A 22 9.26 -13.18 -1.43
N THR A 23 9.65 -12.54 -2.54
CA THR A 23 10.04 -11.11 -2.53
C THR A 23 8.89 -10.13 -2.81
N LEU A 24 7.68 -10.62 -3.07
CA LEU A 24 6.49 -9.80 -3.32
C LEU A 24 5.82 -9.37 -2.02
N SER A 25 6.40 -8.40 -1.32
CA SER A 25 5.71 -7.68 -0.25
C SER A 25 4.82 -6.59 -0.86
N PRO A 26 3.48 -6.66 -0.73
CA PRO A 26 2.62 -5.56 -1.18
C PRO A 26 2.91 -4.31 -0.33
N ALA A 27 3.09 -3.17 -0.99
CA ALA A 27 3.16 -1.89 -0.30
C ALA A 27 1.76 -1.58 0.27
N MET A 28 1.60 -1.71 1.58
CA MET A 28 0.37 -1.34 2.28
C MET A 28 0.36 0.18 2.46
N ALA A 29 -0.74 0.83 2.11
CA ALA A 29 -0.95 2.23 2.46
C ALA A 29 -1.03 2.36 3.99
N GLY A 30 -0.19 3.24 4.56
CA GLY A 30 -0.09 3.45 6.00
C GLY A 30 -1.06 4.50 6.54
N GLU A 31 -0.86 4.89 7.80
CA GLU A 31 -1.55 6.01 8.43
C GLU A 31 -0.92 7.34 8.04
N ALA A 32 -1.76 8.31 7.67
CA ALA A 32 -1.36 9.68 7.42
C ALA A 32 -1.81 10.56 8.59
N GLU A 33 -0.86 11.12 9.34
CA GLU A 33 -1.11 12.19 10.31
C GLU A 33 -1.01 13.54 9.60
N VAL A 34 -2.15 14.24 9.47
CA VAL A 34 -2.22 15.42 8.61
C VAL A 34 -2.56 16.65 9.42
N LEU A 35 -1.55 17.53 9.54
CA LEU A 35 -1.69 18.87 10.09
C LEU A 35 -2.08 19.86 8.98
N HIS A 36 -3.15 20.62 9.18
CA HIS A 36 -3.64 21.59 8.20
C HIS A 36 -4.42 22.73 8.85
N TRP A 37 -4.66 23.80 8.09
CA TRP A 37 -5.43 24.97 8.51
C TRP A 37 -6.77 25.15 7.75
N TRP A 38 -7.14 24.15 6.94
CA TRP A 38 -8.43 24.05 6.27
C TRP A 38 -9.58 23.78 7.25
N THR A 39 -10.15 24.84 7.80
CA THR A 39 -11.21 24.76 8.83
C THR A 39 -12.54 25.36 8.38
N SER A 40 -12.59 26.10 7.27
CA SER A 40 -13.87 26.62 6.77
C SER A 40 -14.75 25.50 6.21
N GLY A 41 -16.06 25.74 6.13
CA GLY A 41 -17.02 24.74 5.67
C GLY A 41 -16.81 24.27 4.22
N GLY A 42 -16.24 25.12 3.35
CA GLY A 42 -15.88 24.75 1.98
C GLY A 42 -14.62 23.90 1.91
N GLU A 43 -13.60 24.29 2.69
CA GLU A 43 -12.34 23.55 2.76
C GLU A 43 -12.51 22.18 3.41
N ALA A 44 -13.35 22.06 4.45
CA ALA A 44 -13.67 20.78 5.08
C ALA A 44 -14.30 19.79 4.07
N LYS A 45 -15.14 20.28 3.14
CA LYS A 45 -15.70 19.45 2.06
C LYS A 45 -14.62 18.97 1.10
N ALA A 46 -13.69 19.85 0.71
CA ALA A 46 -12.56 19.47 -0.14
C ALA A 46 -11.64 18.45 0.57
N LEU A 47 -11.36 18.65 1.85
CA LEU A 47 -10.60 17.73 2.68
C LEU A 47 -11.27 16.35 2.75
N GLN A 48 -12.60 16.30 2.83
CA GLN A 48 -13.32 15.03 2.83
C GLN A 48 -13.16 14.25 1.53
N VAL A 49 -13.05 14.92 0.38
CA VAL A 49 -12.76 14.26 -0.91
C VAL A 49 -11.40 13.57 -0.86
N LEU A 50 -10.39 14.26 -0.32
CA LEU A 50 -9.04 13.72 -0.18
C LEU A 50 -8.99 12.53 0.80
N LYS A 51 -9.62 12.68 1.98
CA LYS A 51 -9.76 11.61 2.98
C LYS A 51 -10.38 10.35 2.38
N ASN A 52 -11.46 10.52 1.60
CA ASN A 52 -12.16 9.42 0.95
C ASN A 52 -11.29 8.72 -0.11
N ASP A 53 -10.54 9.47 -0.93
CA ASP A 53 -9.65 8.88 -1.93
C ASP A 53 -8.48 8.13 -1.28
N PHE A 54 -7.93 8.66 -0.19
CA PHE A 54 -6.89 7.99 0.58
C PHE A 54 -7.37 6.68 1.20
N ALA A 55 -8.58 6.69 1.79
CA ALA A 55 -9.20 5.49 2.34
C ALA A 55 -9.47 4.42 1.25
N LYS A 56 -9.91 4.83 0.05
CA LYS A 56 -10.09 3.90 -1.09
C LYS A 56 -8.80 3.21 -1.53
N LYS A 57 -7.65 3.85 -1.29
CA LYS A 57 -6.31 3.30 -1.56
C LYS A 57 -5.76 2.47 -0.38
N GLY A 58 -6.57 2.24 0.65
CA GLY A 58 -6.23 1.44 1.82
C GLY A 58 -5.54 2.21 2.95
N GLY A 59 -5.42 3.53 2.85
CA GLY A 59 -4.78 4.35 3.89
C GLY A 59 -5.73 4.74 5.02
N THR A 60 -5.17 5.06 6.19
CA THR A 60 -5.92 5.57 7.35
C THR A 60 -5.56 7.03 7.64
N TRP A 61 -6.53 7.86 8.01
CA TRP A 61 -6.32 9.30 8.18
C TRP A 61 -6.47 9.73 9.64
N LYS A 62 -5.46 10.41 10.17
CA LYS A 62 -5.49 11.08 11.46
C LYS A 62 -5.43 12.58 11.26
N ASP A 63 -6.50 13.24 11.70
CA ASP A 63 -6.73 14.66 11.45
C ASP A 63 -6.14 15.52 12.56
N MET A 64 -5.37 16.54 12.20
CA MET A 64 -4.80 17.53 13.14
C MET A 64 -5.10 18.95 12.66
N PRO A 65 -6.38 19.40 12.71
CA PRO A 65 -6.74 20.74 12.29
C PRO A 65 -6.19 21.80 13.25
N VAL A 66 -5.64 22.87 12.69
CA VAL A 66 -5.25 24.09 13.41
C VAL A 66 -6.29 25.17 13.12
N ALA A 67 -6.91 25.71 14.17
CA ALA A 67 -7.86 26.79 14.02
C ALA A 67 -7.18 28.09 13.53
N GLY A 68 -7.80 28.78 12.58
CA GLY A 68 -7.46 30.17 12.24
C GLY A 68 -6.61 30.40 10.99
N GLY A 69 -6.58 29.48 10.03
CA GLY A 69 -5.94 29.75 8.72
C GLY A 69 -6.85 30.26 7.61
N GLY A 70 -8.10 30.59 7.95
CA GLY A 70 -9.10 31.18 7.05
C GLY A 70 -9.91 32.27 7.76
#